data_AF-A0AAU8M1L8-F1
#
_entry.id   AF-A0AAU8M1L8-F1
#
_cell.length_a   1.000
_cell.length_b   1.000
_cell.length_c   1.000
_cell.angle_alpha   90.00
_cell.angle_beta   90.00
_cell.angle_gamma   90.00
#
_symmetry.space_group_name_H-M   'P 1'
#
loop_
_entity.id
_entity.type
_entity.pdbx_description
1 polymer ?
#
loop_
_entity_poly.entity_id
_entity_poly.type
_entity_poly.pdbx_seq_one_letter_code
_entity_poly.pdbx_strand_id
1 'polypeptide(L)'
;MATKASGIISLTTDFGVTDPYVGQMKGAILQRNPSVQLVDLSHEISRQDIIGAAIMLHSSYAFFPAATVHLVVVDPGVGSERRILAAEGEGYYFIAPDNGIFSLLLRDGLLNRVYLVEEKALFTKKVSATFHGRDIMGPVAAALAGGLALKEVGTEVLPASCICLDLPVARISETSIHGEVVQVDHFGNIRTSIRRADMQHVTDPHQCQVQLKGYEIGTL
;
A
#
# COMPACT_ATOMS: atom_id res chain seq x y z
N MET A 1 17.14 4.76 19.45
CA MET A 1 17.63 5.93 18.68
C MET A 1 16.56 6.29 17.68
N ALA A 2 16.27 7.57 17.45
CA ALA A 2 15.32 7.95 16.40
C ALA A 2 15.86 7.50 15.04
N THR A 3 15.05 6.74 14.28
CA THR A 3 15.43 6.32 12.93
C THR A 3 15.62 7.58 12.08
N LYS A 4 16.81 7.75 11.51
CA LYS A 4 17.10 8.89 10.64
C LYS A 4 16.17 8.82 9.42
N ALA A 5 15.54 9.95 9.06
CA ALA A 5 14.71 10.03 7.88
C ALA A 5 15.48 9.59 6.63
N SER A 6 14.88 8.73 5.79
CA SER A 6 15.56 8.20 4.62
C SER A 6 15.68 9.22 3.49
N GLY A 7 14.80 10.22 3.47
CA GLY A 7 14.64 11.12 2.33
C GLY A 7 14.01 10.46 1.10
N ILE A 8 13.48 9.24 1.21
CA ILE A 8 12.91 8.48 0.09
C ILE A 8 11.39 8.39 0.22
N ILE A 9 10.69 8.64 -0.88
CA ILE A 9 9.26 8.41 -1.02
C ILE A 9 9.02 7.47 -2.19
N SER A 10 8.43 6.31 -1.92
CA SER A 10 7.91 5.43 -2.98
C SER A 10 6.50 5.85 -3.37
N LEU A 11 6.15 5.74 -4.65
CA LEU A 11 4.86 6.17 -5.19
C LEU A 11 4.13 5.00 -5.87
N THR A 12 2.90 4.73 -5.42
CA THR A 12 2.02 3.74 -6.02
C THR A 12 0.67 4.37 -6.33
N THR A 13 0.22 4.41 -7.59
CA THR A 13 -1.06 5.03 -7.97
C THR A 13 -1.78 4.26 -9.08
N ASP A 14 -3.04 4.60 -9.32
CA ASP A 14 -3.86 4.17 -10.47
C ASP A 14 -4.07 5.29 -11.51
N PHE A 15 -3.18 6.28 -11.52
CA PHE A 15 -3.30 7.48 -12.37
C PHE A 15 -2.94 7.26 -13.84
N GLY A 16 -2.25 6.16 -14.13
CA GLY A 16 -1.56 5.95 -15.39
C GLY A 16 -0.35 6.86 -15.57
N VAL A 17 0.37 6.64 -16.67
CA VAL A 17 1.55 7.46 -17.06
C VAL A 17 1.28 8.47 -18.18
N THR A 18 0.06 8.53 -18.71
CA THR A 18 -0.30 9.39 -19.86
C THR A 18 -0.75 10.79 -19.44
N ASP A 19 -1.30 10.91 -18.23
CA ASP A 19 -1.92 12.12 -17.71
C ASP A 19 -1.00 12.87 -16.75
N PRO A 20 -1.19 14.18 -16.53
CA PRO A 20 -0.25 14.99 -15.76
C PRO A 20 -0.27 14.73 -14.25
N TYR A 21 -1.18 13.88 -13.76
CA TYR A 21 -1.46 13.72 -12.32
C TYR A 21 -0.23 13.29 -11.53
N VAL A 22 0.53 12.30 -12.01
CA VAL A 22 1.78 11.88 -11.37
C VAL A 22 2.76 13.05 -11.27
N GLY A 23 2.97 13.75 -12.38
CA GLY A 23 3.88 14.91 -12.43
C GLY A 23 3.46 16.04 -11.48
N GLN A 24 2.16 16.35 -11.41
CA GLN A 24 1.63 17.36 -10.50
C GLN A 24 1.81 16.98 -9.03
N MET A 25 1.54 15.72 -8.68
CA MET A 25 1.74 15.21 -7.33
C MET A 25 3.22 15.27 -6.94
N LYS A 26 4.13 14.82 -7.81
CA LYS A 26 5.58 14.94 -7.59
C LYS A 26 6.01 16.40 -7.44
N GLY A 27 5.46 17.30 -8.26
CA GLY A 27 5.72 18.74 -8.15
C GLY A 27 5.33 19.31 -6.79
N ALA A 28 4.16 18.94 -6.26
CA ALA A 28 3.73 19.35 -4.92
C ALA A 28 4.63 18.79 -3.81
N ILE A 29 5.06 17.54 -3.93
CA ILE A 29 6.02 16.91 -3.02
C ILE A 29 7.34 17.70 -3.01
N LEU A 30 7.91 17.98 -4.20
CA LEU A 30 9.20 18.66 -4.33
C LEU A 30 9.14 20.15 -3.92
N GLN A 31 7.99 20.81 -4.08
CA GLN A 31 7.79 22.16 -3.52
C GLN A 31 7.86 22.17 -2.00
N ARG A 32 7.39 21.10 -1.34
CA ARG A 32 7.44 20.97 0.11
C ARG A 32 8.83 20.57 0.59
N ASN A 33 9.47 19.62 -0.08
CA ASN A 33 10.83 19.19 0.22
C ASN A 33 11.59 18.85 -1.06
N PRO A 34 12.47 19.75 -1.56
CA PRO A 34 13.18 19.52 -2.82
C PRO A 34 14.32 18.50 -2.71
N SER A 35 14.64 18.02 -1.50
CA SER A 35 15.75 17.08 -1.27
C SER A 35 15.34 15.60 -1.28
N VAL A 36 14.03 15.30 -1.35
CA VAL A 36 13.56 13.92 -1.35
C VAL A 36 13.83 13.22 -2.68
N GLN A 37 14.15 11.94 -2.60
CA GLN A 37 14.21 11.04 -3.74
C GLN A 37 12.84 10.39 -3.93
N LEU A 38 12.27 10.57 -5.13
CA LEU A 38 11.01 9.97 -5.53
C LEU A 38 11.28 8.70 -6.32
N VAL A 39 10.67 7.59 -5.92
CA VAL A 39 10.79 6.30 -6.60
C VAL A 39 9.40 5.83 -7.00
N ASP A 40 9.15 5.68 -8.29
CA ASP A 40 7.88 5.14 -8.76
C ASP A 40 7.89 3.62 -8.59
N LEU A 41 6.98 3.10 -7.79
CA LEU A 41 6.74 1.66 -7.71
C LEU A 41 5.84 1.23 -8.87
N SER A 42 4.71 1.91 -9.04
CA SER A 42 3.83 1.79 -10.21
C SER A 42 2.82 2.91 -10.26
N HIS A 43 2.43 3.33 -11.46
CA HIS A 43 1.26 4.20 -11.69
C HIS A 43 0.16 3.49 -12.47
N GLU A 44 0.36 2.21 -12.75
CA GLU A 44 -0.49 1.37 -13.60
C GLU A 44 -1.24 0.34 -12.75
N ILE A 45 -1.52 0.65 -11.47
CA ILE A 45 -2.53 -0.12 -10.74
C ILE A 45 -3.84 -0.01 -11.51
N SER A 46 -4.56 -1.13 -11.65
CA SER A 46 -5.87 -1.10 -12.29
C SER A 46 -6.76 -0.07 -11.58
N ARG A 47 -7.55 0.67 -12.37
CA ARG A 47 -8.37 1.76 -11.84
C ARG A 47 -9.19 1.28 -10.64
N GLN A 48 -9.03 1.96 -9.51
CA GLN A 48 -9.73 1.68 -8.26
C GLN A 48 -9.45 0.30 -7.63
N ASP A 49 -8.41 -0.41 -8.09
CA ASP A 49 -8.04 -1.72 -7.55
C ASP A 49 -7.27 -1.59 -6.22
N ILE A 50 -8.03 -1.43 -5.14
CA ILE A 50 -7.51 -1.29 -3.78
C ILE A 50 -6.74 -2.56 -3.35
N ILE A 51 -7.20 -3.74 -3.75
CA ILE A 51 -6.56 -5.02 -3.39
C ILE A 51 -5.22 -5.14 -4.11
N GLY A 52 -5.16 -4.84 -5.41
CA GLY A 52 -3.93 -4.81 -6.19
C GLY A 52 -2.91 -3.82 -5.60
N ALA A 53 -3.35 -2.63 -5.19
CA ALA A 53 -2.51 -1.66 -4.50
C ALA A 53 -1.98 -2.18 -3.16
N ALA A 54 -2.84 -2.82 -2.34
CA ALA A 54 -2.45 -3.41 -1.07
C ALA A 54 -1.39 -4.52 -1.26
N ILE A 55 -1.60 -5.43 -2.23
CA ILE A 55 -0.65 -6.51 -2.55
C ILE A 55 0.68 -5.94 -3.03
N MET A 56 0.65 -4.93 -3.90
CA MET A 56 1.86 -4.30 -4.40
C MET A 56 2.64 -3.63 -3.27
N LEU A 57 1.98 -2.89 -2.38
CA LEU A 57 2.60 -2.28 -1.21
C LEU A 57 3.24 -3.34 -0.31
N HIS A 58 2.45 -4.34 0.10
CA HIS A 58 2.87 -5.39 1.02
C HIS A 58 4.06 -6.20 0.50
N SER A 59 4.08 -6.49 -0.80
CA SER A 59 5.18 -7.27 -1.40
C SER A 59 6.42 -6.46 -1.77
N SER A 60 6.39 -5.12 -1.64
CA SER A 60 7.48 -4.26 -2.11
C SER A 60 8.15 -3.44 -1.01
N TYR A 61 7.43 -3.05 0.05
CA TYR A 61 7.91 -2.00 0.97
C TYR A 61 9.27 -2.32 1.62
N ALA A 62 9.49 -3.59 1.97
CA ALA A 62 10.68 -4.05 2.69
C ALA A 62 11.96 -4.07 1.82
N PHE A 63 11.85 -3.94 0.50
CA PHE A 63 13.01 -3.81 -0.39
C PHE A 63 13.61 -2.39 -0.37
N PHE A 64 12.93 -1.43 0.23
CA PHE A 64 13.43 -0.07 0.39
C PHE A 64 14.25 0.08 1.67
N PRO A 65 15.15 1.08 1.75
CA PRO A 65 15.82 1.43 2.99
C PRO A 65 14.82 1.74 4.11
N ALA A 66 15.19 1.43 5.36
CA ALA A 66 14.42 1.82 6.54
C ALA A 66 14.10 3.32 6.55
N ALA A 67 12.99 3.69 7.18
CA ALA A 67 12.39 5.03 7.22
C ALA A 67 11.91 5.58 5.86
N THR A 68 11.83 4.75 4.81
CA THR A 68 11.14 5.12 3.56
C THR A 68 9.65 5.37 3.81
N VAL A 69 9.13 6.42 3.19
CA VAL A 69 7.70 6.73 3.17
C VAL A 69 7.08 6.11 1.91
N HIS A 70 6.14 5.19 2.08
CA HIS A 70 5.39 4.61 0.98
C HIS A 70 4.06 5.34 0.82
N LEU A 71 3.94 6.12 -0.25
CA LEU A 71 2.73 6.88 -0.57
C LEU A 71 1.92 6.11 -1.62
N VAL A 72 0.74 5.65 -1.23
CA VAL A 72 -0.18 4.91 -2.10
C VAL A 72 -1.45 5.71 -2.32
N VAL A 73 -1.73 6.05 -3.58
CA VAL A 73 -2.92 6.82 -3.97
C VAL A 73 -3.72 6.04 -5.01
N VAL A 74 -4.57 5.16 -4.51
CA VAL A 74 -5.67 4.51 -5.23
C VAL A 74 -6.94 4.82 -4.46
N ASP A 75 -7.66 5.84 -4.92
CA ASP A 75 -8.62 6.57 -4.09
C ASP A 75 -9.95 6.85 -4.82
N PRO A 76 -10.80 5.83 -5.04
CA PRO A 76 -12.12 6.02 -5.63
C PRO A 76 -13.04 6.93 -4.78
N GLY A 77 -12.75 7.07 -3.49
CA GLY A 77 -13.51 7.87 -2.54
C GLY A 77 -12.99 9.30 -2.38
N VAL A 78 -12.09 9.79 -3.24
CA VAL A 78 -11.56 11.15 -3.14
C VAL A 78 -12.68 12.19 -3.07
N GLY A 79 -12.53 13.19 -2.19
CA GLY A 79 -13.53 14.23 -1.97
C GLY A 79 -14.73 13.83 -1.11
N SER A 80 -14.82 12.56 -0.70
CA SER A 80 -15.81 12.12 0.31
C SER A 80 -15.30 12.32 1.75
N GLU A 81 -16.06 11.82 2.73
CA GLU A 81 -15.70 11.83 4.15
C GLU A 81 -14.64 10.77 4.52
N ARG A 82 -14.13 9.99 3.56
CA ARG A 82 -13.13 8.95 3.82
C ARG A 82 -11.83 9.54 4.40
N ARG A 83 -11.32 8.92 5.47
CA ARG A 83 -10.14 9.40 6.20
C ARG A 83 -8.87 9.24 5.35
N ILE A 84 -7.84 10.03 5.62
CA ILE A 84 -6.46 9.82 5.15
C ILE A 84 -5.66 9.33 6.36
N LEU A 85 -4.89 8.26 6.19
CA LEU A 85 -4.06 7.70 7.24
C LEU A 85 -2.58 7.90 6.94
N ALA A 86 -1.82 8.15 7.99
CA ALA A 86 -0.38 7.99 8.03
C ALA A 86 -0.05 6.95 9.11
N ALA A 87 0.76 5.96 8.79
CA ALA A 87 1.09 4.87 9.70
C ALA A 87 2.59 4.60 9.74
N GLU A 88 3.04 3.92 10.79
CA GLU A 88 4.39 3.39 10.94
C GLU A 88 4.35 1.92 11.31
N GLY A 89 5.26 1.16 10.72
CA GLY A 89 5.37 -0.27 10.90
C GLY A 89 6.69 -0.80 10.39
N GLU A 90 7.32 -1.73 11.13
CA GLU A 90 8.60 -2.35 10.74
C GLU A 90 9.72 -1.35 10.37
N GLY A 91 9.68 -0.14 10.95
CA GLY A 91 10.63 0.93 10.64
C GLY A 91 10.37 1.70 9.33
N TYR A 92 9.20 1.53 8.71
CA TYR A 92 8.75 2.26 7.52
C TYR A 92 7.55 3.16 7.84
N TYR A 93 7.27 4.11 6.94
CA TYR A 93 6.07 4.95 7.01
C TYR A 93 5.17 4.69 5.82
N PHE A 94 3.86 4.80 6.02
CA PHE A 94 2.85 4.53 5.00
C PHE A 94 1.82 5.65 4.99
N ILE A 95 1.44 6.13 3.81
CA ILE A 95 0.35 7.10 3.65
C ILE A 95 -0.61 6.60 2.58
N ALA A 96 -1.90 6.56 2.91
CA ALA A 96 -2.94 6.10 2.00
C ALA A 96 -4.33 6.62 2.42
N PRO A 97 -5.34 6.62 1.53
CA PRO A 97 -6.74 6.69 1.95
C PRO A 97 -7.10 5.51 2.86
N ASP A 98 -7.96 5.76 3.85
CA ASP A 98 -8.56 4.73 4.68
C ASP A 98 -9.67 4.01 3.91
N ASN A 99 -9.28 3.15 2.99
CA ASN A 99 -10.19 2.39 2.12
C ASN A 99 -9.83 0.91 2.03
N GLY A 100 -8.86 0.46 2.82
CA GLY A 100 -8.38 -0.92 2.80
C GLY A 100 -7.00 -1.15 2.19
N ILE A 101 -6.29 -0.13 1.69
CA ILE A 101 -4.89 -0.30 1.21
C ILE A 101 -3.99 -0.95 2.29
N PHE A 102 -4.22 -0.64 3.57
CA PHE A 102 -3.45 -1.21 4.68
C PHE A 102 -3.90 -2.60 5.14
N SER A 103 -4.90 -3.22 4.49
CA SER A 103 -5.49 -4.50 4.95
C SER A 103 -4.45 -5.59 5.20
N LEU A 104 -3.47 -5.76 4.29
CA LEU A 104 -2.42 -6.78 4.45
C LEU A 104 -1.44 -6.45 5.57
N LEU A 105 -1.10 -5.17 5.75
CA LEU A 105 -0.21 -4.73 6.84
C LEU A 105 -0.88 -4.88 8.20
N LEU A 106 -2.18 -4.56 8.29
CA LEU A 106 -3.00 -4.72 9.49
C LEU A 106 -3.18 -6.20 9.86
N ARG A 107 -3.54 -7.04 8.87
CA ARG A 107 -3.72 -8.49 9.05
C ARG A 107 -2.47 -9.14 9.63
N ASP A 108 -1.29 -8.74 9.13
CA ASP A 108 -0.02 -9.33 9.53
C ASP A 108 0.55 -8.66 10.80
N GLY A 109 -0.18 -7.72 11.42
CA GLY A 109 0.24 -7.05 12.66
C GLY A 109 1.44 -6.11 12.50
N LEU A 110 1.69 -5.63 11.29
CA LEU A 110 2.90 -4.88 10.94
C LEU A 110 2.81 -3.39 11.26
N LEU A 111 1.61 -2.85 11.50
CA LEU A 111 1.44 -1.42 11.83
C LEU A 111 1.37 -1.22 13.34
N ASN A 112 2.34 -0.48 13.89
CA ASN A 112 2.43 -0.18 15.31
C ASN A 112 1.67 1.09 15.69
N ARG A 113 1.65 2.08 14.79
CA ARG A 113 1.02 3.39 15.02
C ARG A 113 0.29 3.86 13.78
N VAL A 114 -0.90 4.42 13.95
CA VAL A 114 -1.72 4.97 12.87
C VAL A 114 -2.27 6.32 13.32
N TYR A 115 -2.19 7.31 12.44
CA TYR A 115 -2.66 8.67 12.66
C TYR A 115 -3.56 9.12 11.53
N LEU A 116 -4.58 9.90 11.87
CA LEU A 116 -5.35 10.67 10.91
C LEU A 116 -4.48 11.81 10.39
N VAL A 117 -4.52 12.04 9.08
CA VAL A 117 -3.84 13.19 8.46
C VAL A 117 -4.77 14.39 8.51
N GLU A 118 -4.57 15.25 9.51
CA GLU A 118 -5.46 16.36 9.85
C GLU A 118 -4.72 17.70 9.97
N GLU A 119 -3.39 17.70 10.09
CA GLU A 119 -2.59 18.91 10.23
C GLU A 119 -2.55 19.72 8.93
N LYS A 120 -3.45 20.71 8.82
CA LYS A 120 -3.64 21.54 7.63
C LYS A 120 -2.40 22.36 7.27
N ALA A 121 -1.50 22.65 8.20
CA ALA A 121 -0.24 23.34 7.91
C ALA A 121 0.72 22.49 7.04
N LEU A 122 0.47 21.18 6.93
CA LEU A 122 1.20 20.30 6.02
C LEU A 122 0.64 20.30 4.60
N PHE A 123 -0.59 20.78 4.37
CA PHE A 123 -1.28 20.67 3.09
C PHE A 123 -0.87 21.80 2.14
N THR A 124 -1.27 21.69 0.87
CA THR A 124 -1.17 22.84 -0.05
C THR A 124 -2.15 23.95 0.37
N LYS A 125 -1.89 25.18 -0.07
CA LYS A 125 -2.76 26.34 0.26
C LYS A 125 -4.21 26.18 -0.23
N LYS A 126 -4.42 25.39 -1.28
CA LYS A 126 -5.74 25.13 -1.88
C LYS A 126 -5.88 23.63 -2.07
N VAL A 127 -6.79 23.03 -1.30
CA VAL A 127 -7.11 21.61 -1.40
C VAL A 127 -8.25 21.42 -2.42
N SER A 128 -7.96 20.71 -3.50
CA SER A 128 -8.97 20.27 -4.48
C SER A 128 -9.81 19.14 -3.93
N ALA A 129 -11.11 19.14 -4.20
CA ALA A 129 -11.99 18.02 -3.88
C ALA A 129 -11.63 16.71 -4.60
N THR A 130 -10.91 16.79 -5.73
CA THR A 130 -10.64 15.63 -6.59
C THR A 130 -9.19 15.20 -6.60
N PHE A 131 -8.30 15.86 -5.86
CA PHE A 131 -6.87 15.55 -5.92
C PHE A 131 -6.13 15.62 -4.58
N HIS A 132 -6.64 14.90 -3.59
CA HIS A 132 -6.00 14.79 -2.27
C HIS A 132 -4.59 14.16 -2.31
N GLY A 133 -4.27 13.35 -3.33
CA GLY A 133 -2.90 12.86 -3.56
C GLY A 133 -1.89 13.99 -3.70
N ARG A 134 -2.21 15.00 -4.53
CA ARG A 134 -1.37 16.19 -4.73
C ARG A 134 -1.44 17.16 -3.56
N ASP A 135 -2.65 17.40 -3.05
CA ASP A 135 -2.89 18.54 -2.16
C ASP A 135 -2.69 18.21 -0.66
N ILE A 136 -2.76 16.93 -0.29
CA ILE A 136 -2.66 16.49 1.11
C ILE A 136 -1.57 15.42 1.26
N MET A 137 -1.76 14.25 0.65
CA MET A 137 -0.93 13.06 0.94
C MET A 137 0.52 13.23 0.49
N GLY A 138 0.76 13.81 -0.69
CA GLY A 138 2.09 14.13 -1.20
C GLY A 138 2.87 15.07 -0.26
N PRO A 139 2.36 16.27 0.06
CA PRO A 139 3.01 17.19 1.00
C PRO A 139 3.29 16.58 2.39
N VAL A 140 2.39 15.75 2.90
CA VAL A 140 2.58 15.03 4.17
C VAL A 140 3.70 13.99 4.04
N ALA A 141 3.75 13.24 2.93
CA ALA A 141 4.84 12.32 2.64
C ALA A 141 6.20 13.04 2.58
N ALA A 142 6.24 14.22 1.95
CA ALA A 142 7.42 15.07 1.87
C ALA A 142 7.94 15.51 3.25
N ALA A 143 7.01 15.82 4.16
CA ALA A 143 7.34 16.22 5.53
C ALA A 143 7.87 15.04 6.36
N LEU A 144 7.21 13.87 6.31
CA LEU A 144 7.69 12.66 6.99
C LEU A 144 9.06 12.21 6.46
N ALA A 145 9.25 12.20 5.14
CA ALA A 145 10.55 11.88 4.53
C ALA A 145 11.64 12.90 4.89
N GLY A 146 11.25 14.12 5.27
CA GLY A 146 12.12 15.16 5.81
C GLY A 146 12.36 15.09 7.32
N GLY A 147 11.78 14.11 8.01
CA GLY A 147 11.97 13.88 9.46
C GLY A 147 10.92 14.50 10.37
N LEU A 148 9.78 14.95 9.85
CA LEU A 148 8.61 15.28 10.68
C LEU A 148 8.22 14.06 11.51
N ALA A 149 7.92 14.24 12.79
CA ALA A 149 7.49 13.12 13.63
C ALA A 149 6.07 12.69 13.23
N LEU A 150 5.82 11.37 13.15
CA LEU A 150 4.51 10.86 12.71
C LEU A 150 3.34 11.44 13.52
N LYS A 151 3.50 11.62 14.84
CA LYS A 151 2.47 12.21 15.71
C LYS A 151 2.07 13.65 15.36
N GLU A 152 2.87 14.35 14.54
CA GLU A 152 2.61 15.73 14.13
C GLU A 152 1.67 15.82 12.92
N VAL A 153 1.26 14.68 12.34
CA VAL A 153 0.33 14.67 11.20
C VAL A 153 -1.14 14.80 11.62
N GLY A 154 -1.46 14.50 12.88
CA GLY A 154 -2.83 14.59 13.41
C GLY A 154 -3.09 13.62 14.57
N THR A 155 -4.34 13.18 14.71
CA THR A 155 -4.80 12.39 15.85
C THR A 155 -4.45 10.91 15.72
N GLU A 156 -3.92 10.28 16.78
CA GLU A 156 -3.66 8.82 16.80
C GLU A 156 -4.97 8.03 16.83
N VAL A 157 -5.02 6.94 16.07
CA VAL A 157 -6.16 6.02 16.05
C VAL A 157 -5.69 4.59 16.21
N LEU A 158 -6.58 3.74 16.73
CA LEU A 158 -6.29 2.32 16.87
C LEU A 158 -6.20 1.67 15.48
N PRO A 159 -5.22 0.79 15.21
CA PRO A 159 -5.17 0.01 13.98
C PRO A 159 -6.47 -0.74 13.69
N ALA A 160 -7.12 -1.26 14.74
CA ALA A 160 -8.42 -1.95 14.66
C ALA A 160 -9.59 -1.06 14.19
N SER A 161 -9.43 0.26 14.18
CA SER A 161 -10.44 1.19 13.67
C SER A 161 -10.30 1.49 12.18
N CYS A 162 -9.22 1.01 11.53
CA CYS A 162 -8.99 1.22 10.11
C CYS A 162 -9.88 0.31 9.27
N ILE A 163 -10.22 0.75 8.06
CA ILE A 163 -10.95 -0.11 7.12
C ILE A 163 -10.04 -1.28 6.70
N CYS A 164 -10.54 -2.50 6.89
CA CYS A 164 -9.90 -3.72 6.43
C CYS A 164 -10.85 -4.41 5.43
N LEU A 165 -10.32 -4.76 4.25
CA LEU A 165 -11.05 -5.52 3.26
C LEU A 165 -11.07 -7.00 3.63
N ASP A 166 -12.14 -7.67 3.23
CA ASP A 166 -12.20 -9.13 3.20
C ASP A 166 -11.26 -9.64 2.11
N LEU A 167 -10.09 -10.07 2.53
CA LEU A 167 -9.10 -10.66 1.63
C LEU A 167 -9.48 -12.12 1.36
N PRO A 168 -9.30 -12.62 0.12
CA PRO A 168 -9.47 -14.04 -0.14
C PRO A 168 -8.54 -14.87 0.76
N VAL A 169 -9.11 -15.87 1.43
CA VAL A 169 -8.38 -16.80 2.31
C VAL A 169 -8.47 -18.19 1.73
N ALA A 170 -7.33 -18.90 1.69
CA ALA A 170 -7.31 -20.28 1.25
C ALA A 170 -8.11 -21.19 2.19
N ARG A 171 -8.86 -22.13 1.62
CA ARG A 171 -9.58 -23.18 2.32
C ARG A 171 -8.79 -24.47 2.22
N ILE A 172 -8.40 -25.01 3.37
CA ILE A 172 -7.59 -26.23 3.47
C ILE A 172 -8.53 -27.39 3.78
N SER A 173 -8.40 -28.48 3.02
CA SER A 173 -9.02 -29.77 3.29
C SER A 173 -7.94 -30.83 3.55
N GLU A 174 -8.33 -32.06 3.85
CA GLU A 174 -7.38 -33.17 4.02
C GLU A 174 -6.56 -33.48 2.76
N THR A 175 -7.10 -33.17 1.58
CA THR A 175 -6.52 -33.58 0.29
C THR A 175 -6.25 -32.44 -0.68
N SER A 176 -6.68 -31.22 -0.37
CA SER A 176 -6.55 -30.08 -1.28
C SER A 176 -6.47 -28.74 -0.55
N ILE A 177 -5.87 -27.76 -1.22
CA ILE A 177 -5.92 -26.35 -0.82
C ILE A 177 -6.61 -25.57 -1.94
N HIS A 178 -7.71 -24.92 -1.61
CA HIS A 178 -8.45 -24.07 -2.55
C HIS A 178 -8.18 -22.60 -2.23
N GLY A 179 -7.66 -21.87 -3.21
CA GLY A 179 -7.49 -20.43 -3.14
C GLY A 179 -8.05 -19.72 -4.38
N GLU A 180 -7.90 -18.41 -4.38
CA GLU A 180 -8.34 -17.53 -5.46
C GLU A 180 -7.13 -16.88 -6.11
N VAL A 181 -7.22 -16.58 -7.40
CA VAL A 181 -6.23 -15.74 -8.09
C VAL A 181 -6.40 -14.32 -7.60
N VAL A 182 -5.38 -13.79 -6.92
CA VAL A 182 -5.41 -12.43 -6.35
C VAL A 182 -4.74 -11.42 -7.28
N GLN A 183 -3.81 -11.86 -8.13
CA GLN A 183 -3.11 -11.00 -9.07
C GLN A 183 -2.53 -11.83 -10.22
N VAL A 184 -2.54 -11.27 -11.43
CA VAL A 184 -1.74 -11.75 -12.57
C VAL A 184 -0.76 -10.65 -12.95
N ASP A 185 0.53 -10.95 -13.00
CA ASP A 185 1.54 -9.97 -13.38
C ASP A 185 1.79 -9.91 -14.88
N HIS A 186 2.62 -8.96 -15.32
CA HIS A 186 2.93 -8.74 -16.73
C HIS A 186 3.61 -9.94 -17.41
N PHE A 187 4.34 -10.77 -16.66
CA PHE A 187 4.98 -11.97 -17.19
C PHE A 187 4.00 -13.15 -17.29
N GLY A 188 2.77 -12.98 -16.81
CA GLY A 188 1.77 -14.04 -16.72
C GLY A 188 1.88 -14.89 -15.46
N ASN A 189 2.67 -14.48 -14.46
CA ASN A 189 2.71 -15.19 -13.19
C ASN A 189 1.38 -14.99 -12.46
N ILE A 190 0.88 -16.06 -11.86
CA ILE A 190 -0.38 -16.07 -11.12
C ILE A 190 -0.05 -16.09 -9.62
N ARG A 191 -0.45 -15.03 -8.92
CA ARG A 191 -0.42 -15.00 -7.46
C ARG A 191 -1.78 -15.42 -6.92
N THR A 192 -1.75 -16.30 -5.93
CA THR A 192 -2.96 -16.84 -5.30
C THR A 192 -3.10 -16.40 -3.85
N SER A 193 -4.30 -16.58 -3.27
CA SER A 193 -4.52 -16.44 -1.82
C SER A 193 -3.90 -17.55 -0.97
N ILE A 194 -3.36 -18.61 -1.60
CA ILE A 194 -2.62 -19.69 -0.93
C ILE A 194 -1.27 -19.16 -0.47
N ARG A 195 -1.03 -19.18 0.84
CA ARG A 195 0.19 -18.71 1.48
C ARG A 195 1.12 -19.87 1.79
N ARG A 196 2.40 -19.56 2.01
CA ARG A 196 3.40 -20.56 2.45
C ARG A 196 3.00 -21.28 3.75
N ALA A 197 2.31 -20.59 4.65
CA ALA A 197 1.81 -21.19 5.89
C ALA A 197 0.73 -22.26 5.62
N ASP A 198 -0.11 -22.06 4.60
CA ASP A 198 -1.16 -23.02 4.24
C ASP A 198 -0.57 -24.33 3.69
N MET A 199 0.64 -24.26 3.11
CA MET A 199 1.38 -25.41 2.58
C MET A 199 1.96 -26.32 3.68
N GLN A 200 1.94 -25.94 4.96
CA GLN A 200 2.48 -26.76 6.05
C GLN A 200 1.71 -28.10 6.21
N HIS A 201 0.49 -28.18 5.69
CA HIS A 201 -0.34 -29.39 5.70
C HIS A 201 -0.04 -30.33 4.53
N VAL A 202 0.86 -29.96 3.62
CA VAL A 202 1.23 -30.75 2.44
C VAL A 202 2.47 -31.58 2.74
N THR A 203 2.33 -32.91 2.72
CA THR A 203 3.40 -33.86 3.05
C THR A 203 4.52 -33.90 1.99
N ASP A 204 4.16 -33.83 0.70
CA ASP A 204 5.09 -33.80 -0.43
C ASP A 204 4.58 -32.84 -1.51
N PRO A 205 5.13 -31.60 -1.59
CA PRO A 205 4.72 -30.61 -2.57
C PRO A 205 4.86 -31.08 -4.02
N HIS A 206 5.85 -31.94 -4.33
CA HIS A 206 6.09 -32.39 -5.71
C HIS A 206 4.99 -33.31 -6.25
N GLN A 207 4.12 -33.83 -5.36
CA GLN A 207 2.95 -34.61 -5.73
C GLN A 207 1.68 -33.76 -5.83
N CYS A 208 1.76 -32.46 -5.53
CA CYS A 208 0.61 -31.57 -5.65
C CYS A 208 0.39 -31.16 -7.10
N GLN A 209 -0.73 -31.58 -7.65
CA GLN A 209 -1.25 -31.04 -8.91
C GLN A 209 -1.86 -29.66 -8.69
N VAL A 210 -1.54 -28.73 -9.58
CA VAL A 210 -2.07 -27.38 -9.60
C VAL A 210 -3.15 -27.30 -10.68
N GLN A 211 -4.36 -26.92 -10.26
CA GLN A 211 -5.50 -26.74 -11.17
C GLN A 211 -6.02 -25.31 -11.11
N LEU A 212 -6.32 -24.73 -12.28
CA LEU A 212 -6.93 -23.41 -12.41
C LEU A 212 -8.18 -23.50 -13.28
N LYS A 213 -9.34 -23.13 -12.72
CA LYS A 213 -10.66 -23.28 -13.36
C LYS A 213 -10.91 -24.69 -13.96
N GLY A 214 -10.41 -25.72 -13.29
CA GLY A 214 -10.55 -27.12 -13.71
C GLY A 214 -9.52 -27.61 -14.74
N TYR A 215 -8.59 -26.76 -15.17
CA TYR A 215 -7.48 -27.15 -16.04
C TYR A 215 -6.23 -27.44 -15.19
N GLU A 216 -5.59 -28.58 -15.42
CA GLU A 216 -4.28 -28.89 -14.83
C GLU A 216 -3.22 -28.04 -15.51
N ILE A 217 -2.50 -27.24 -14.72
CA ILE A 217 -1.48 -26.31 -15.22
C ILE A 217 -0.06 -26.73 -14.82
N GLY A 218 0.07 -27.80 -14.03
CA GLY A 218 1.35 -28.39 -13.66
C GLY A 218 1.34 -29.00 -12.26
N THR A 219 2.54 -29.28 -11.75
CA THR A 219 2.79 -29.70 -10.37
C THR A 219 3.69 -28.68 -9.69
N LEU A 220 3.66 -28.62 -8.35
CA LEU A 220 4.52 -27.71 -7.56
C LEU A 220 5.99 -28.14 -7.53
#